data_AF-A0A101CBR9-F1
#
_entry.id   AF-A0A101CBR9-F1
#
_cell.length_a   1.000
_cell.length_b   1.000
_cell.length_c   1.000
_cell.angle_alpha   90.00
_cell.angle_beta   90.00
_cell.angle_gamma   90.00
#
_symmetry.space_group_name_H-M   'P 1'
#
loop_
_entity.id
_entity.type
_entity.pdbx_description
1 polymer ?
#
loop_
_entity_poly.entity_id
_entity_poly.type
_entity_poly.pdbx_seq_one_letter_code
_entity_poly.pdbx_strand_id
1 'polypeptide(L)'
;MLDSVHFIFLIFLGMLSLVLVMIIIVIIYSIYQYRLSVRISGWSEIINKKITKVIVYEEDEESTDHGFLEANKNSLFRNLFLQKLVDSEKKFSGAAKDNIKHLFENYNLQNDALKKLSQNKSHLIAGGIQELTAMNSGHSLPEISKFLTHSSPQVYQEAQYAMVNFKGFEGLHFLATIQSVISEWQQLRLLGSITHIPENSEELIKGWLESANDSVIIFTLKLIRKFQLLSVYSMITQLLTHSSTEVRVQTVQTLLSVENASTITYLIEAYPDQPIEVRFEILKAIKSSGDKSALNFLKNQLLNSKESAVKVYAAEVLFSFGQQEFLMLVAQDEASSEELIEIIKHAVQEKI
;
A
#
# COMPACT_ATOMS: atom_id res chain seq x y z
N MET A 1 15.83 -49.43 52.79
CA MET A 1 16.47 -49.39 51.45
C MET A 1 15.51 -49.84 50.35
N LEU A 2 14.73 -50.91 50.57
CA LEU A 2 13.71 -51.40 49.62
C LEU A 2 12.61 -50.35 49.31
N ASP A 3 12.14 -49.61 50.32
CA ASP A 3 11.06 -48.62 50.16
C ASP A 3 11.45 -47.40 49.30
N SER A 4 12.72 -46.98 49.38
CA SER A 4 13.24 -45.85 48.58
C SER A 4 13.34 -46.21 47.10
N VAL A 5 13.72 -47.45 46.77
CA VAL A 5 13.79 -47.95 45.39
C VAL A 5 12.39 -48.09 44.79
N HIS A 6 11.43 -48.60 45.58
CA HIS A 6 10.04 -48.72 45.15
C HIS A 6 9.39 -47.34 44.90
N PHE A 7 9.70 -46.35 45.73
CA PHE A 7 9.22 -44.97 45.54
C PHE A 7 9.77 -44.33 44.26
N ILE A 8 11.07 -44.46 44.00
CA ILE A 8 11.71 -43.97 42.76
C ILE A 8 11.11 -44.66 41.53
N PHE A 9 10.86 -45.97 41.61
CA PHE A 9 10.23 -46.72 40.53
C PHE A 9 8.81 -46.23 40.21
N LEU A 10 7.99 -45.94 41.22
CA LEU A 10 6.65 -45.37 41.02
C LEU A 10 6.69 -43.98 40.39
N ILE A 11 7.63 -43.12 40.79
CA ILE A 11 7.82 -41.81 40.16
C ILE A 11 8.22 -41.95 38.69
N PHE A 12 9.16 -42.85 38.40
CA PHE A 12 9.60 -43.11 37.03
C PHE A 12 8.45 -43.63 36.16
N LEU A 13 7.64 -44.56 36.67
CA LEU A 13 6.45 -45.08 35.97
C LEU A 13 5.42 -43.96 35.73
N GLY A 14 5.21 -43.08 36.72
CA GLY A 14 4.37 -41.90 36.60
C GLY A 14 4.85 -40.95 35.50
N MET A 15 6.15 -40.62 35.48
CA MET A 15 6.75 -39.78 34.43
C MET A 15 6.64 -40.43 33.05
N LEU A 16 6.88 -41.74 32.94
CA LEU A 16 6.75 -42.47 31.68
C LEU A 16 5.30 -42.44 31.16
N SER A 17 4.31 -42.59 32.05
CA SER A 17 2.89 -42.50 31.69
C SER A 17 2.49 -41.11 31.21
N LEU A 18 3.00 -40.04 31.85
CA LEU A 18 2.77 -38.65 31.45
C LEU A 18 3.32 -38.37 30.05
N VAL A 19 4.55 -38.82 29.78
CA VAL A 19 5.20 -38.68 28.46
C VAL A 19 4.38 -39.42 27.40
N LEU A 20 3.92 -40.63 27.70
CA LEU A 20 3.10 -41.42 26.78
C LEU A 20 1.76 -40.74 26.47
N VAL A 21 1.10 -40.14 27.48
CA VAL A 21 -0.13 -39.35 27.28
C VAL A 21 0.13 -38.13 26.41
N MET A 22 1.23 -37.38 26.63
CA MET A 22 1.59 -36.24 25.79
C MET A 22 1.85 -36.66 24.33
N ILE A 23 2.55 -37.78 24.11
CA ILE A 23 2.79 -38.33 22.77
C ILE A 23 1.45 -38.67 22.09
N ILE A 24 0.52 -39.31 22.81
CA ILE A 24 -0.80 -39.64 22.28
C ILE A 24 -1.58 -38.37 21.89
N ILE A 25 -1.57 -37.33 22.73
CA ILE A 25 -2.23 -36.04 22.44
C ILE A 25 -1.65 -35.41 21.18
N VAL A 26 -0.32 -35.38 21.04
CA VAL A 26 0.36 -34.83 19.86
C VAL A 26 0.01 -35.62 18.61
N ILE A 27 -0.03 -36.96 18.68
CA ILE A 27 -0.40 -37.81 17.55
C ILE A 27 -1.88 -37.57 17.15
N ILE A 28 -2.80 -37.51 18.11
CA ILE A 28 -4.22 -37.23 17.85
C ILE A 28 -4.38 -35.86 17.20
N TYR A 29 -3.70 -34.83 17.73
CA TYR A 29 -3.71 -33.49 17.16
C TYR A 29 -3.13 -33.45 15.74
N SER A 30 -2.01 -34.14 15.52
CA SER A 30 -1.37 -34.25 14.20
C SER A 30 -2.28 -34.94 13.18
N ILE A 31 -2.92 -36.05 13.55
CA ILE A 31 -3.89 -36.75 12.68
C ILE A 31 -5.11 -35.88 12.40
N TYR A 32 -5.63 -35.17 13.40
CA TYR A 32 -6.74 -34.23 13.23
C TYR A 32 -6.36 -33.12 12.24
N GLN A 33 -5.20 -32.49 12.43
CA GLN A 33 -4.70 -31.44 11.53
C GLN A 33 -4.43 -31.97 10.12
N TYR A 34 -3.86 -33.16 9.99
CA TYR A 34 -3.64 -33.80 8.69
C TYR A 34 -4.95 -34.05 7.96
N ARG A 35 -5.96 -34.64 8.63
CA ARG A 35 -7.28 -34.88 8.04
C ARG A 35 -7.98 -33.59 7.64
N LEU A 36 -7.86 -32.55 8.45
CA LEU A 36 -8.41 -31.23 8.14
C LEU A 36 -7.72 -30.63 6.90
N SER A 37 -6.39 -30.71 6.82
CA SER A 37 -5.60 -30.23 5.68
C SER A 37 -5.96 -30.96 4.38
N VAL A 38 -6.05 -32.30 4.40
CA VAL A 38 -6.47 -33.10 3.23
C VAL A 38 -7.87 -32.71 2.78
N ARG A 39 -8.81 -32.51 3.72
CA ARG A 39 -10.18 -32.09 3.40
C ARG A 39 -10.23 -30.69 2.79
N ILE A 40 -9.48 -29.74 3.36
CA ILE A 40 -9.35 -28.37 2.83
C ILE A 40 -8.74 -28.39 1.43
N SER A 41 -7.76 -29.24 1.17
CA SER A 41 -7.17 -29.40 -0.16
C SER A 41 -8.20 -29.89 -1.18
N GLY A 42 -8.94 -30.96 -0.86
CA GLY A 42 -10.00 -31.47 -1.73
C GLY A 42 -11.13 -30.44 -1.97
N TRP A 43 -11.51 -29.69 -0.93
CA TRP A 43 -12.46 -28.58 -1.08
C TRP A 43 -11.91 -27.45 -1.93
N SER A 44 -10.62 -27.11 -1.81
CA SER A 44 -9.99 -26.11 -2.66
C SER A 44 -10.00 -26.54 -4.12
N GLU A 45 -9.81 -27.82 -4.42
CA GLU A 45 -9.89 -28.34 -5.79
C GLU A 45 -11.30 -28.22 -6.37
N ILE A 46 -12.32 -28.60 -5.59
CA ILE A 46 -13.74 -28.46 -5.95
C ILE A 46 -14.09 -26.99 -6.23
N ILE A 47 -13.70 -26.08 -5.34
CA ILE A 47 -13.96 -24.64 -5.48
C ILE A 47 -13.24 -24.08 -6.71
N ASN A 48 -11.95 -24.37 -6.87
CA ASN A 48 -11.18 -23.87 -8.02
C ASN A 48 -11.76 -24.36 -9.34
N LYS A 49 -12.19 -25.63 -9.41
CA LYS A 49 -12.86 -26.18 -10.59
C LYS A 49 -14.15 -25.42 -10.91
N LYS A 50 -14.96 -25.11 -9.90
CA LYS A 50 -16.19 -24.32 -10.08
C LYS A 50 -15.88 -22.90 -10.56
N ILE A 51 -14.93 -22.21 -9.94
CA ILE A 51 -14.50 -20.85 -10.35
C ILE A 51 -13.99 -20.87 -11.80
N THR A 52 -13.12 -21.82 -12.15
CA THR A 52 -12.60 -21.95 -13.52
C THR A 52 -13.71 -22.24 -14.52
N LYS A 53 -14.67 -23.12 -14.21
CA LYS A 53 -15.79 -23.42 -15.12
C LYS A 53 -16.57 -22.15 -15.45
N VAL A 54 -16.87 -21.35 -14.42
CA VAL A 54 -17.68 -20.13 -14.54
C VAL A 54 -16.94 -18.98 -15.23
N ILE A 55 -15.61 -18.92 -15.08
CA ILE A 55 -14.78 -17.94 -15.80
C ILE A 55 -14.64 -18.32 -17.29
N VAL A 56 -14.48 -19.60 -17.62
CA VAL A 56 -14.14 -20.07 -18.97
C VAL A 56 -15.36 -20.29 -19.85
N TYR A 57 -16.44 -20.85 -19.28
CA TYR A 57 -17.59 -21.32 -20.06
C TYR A 57 -18.82 -20.43 -19.93
N GLU A 58 -18.76 -19.34 -19.15
CA GLU A 58 -19.86 -18.36 -18.92
C GLU A 58 -21.20 -18.95 -18.43
N GLU A 59 -21.32 -20.26 -18.30
CA GLU A 59 -22.50 -20.97 -17.85
C GLU A 59 -22.35 -21.41 -16.39
N ASP A 60 -23.15 -20.79 -15.52
CA ASP A 60 -23.45 -21.34 -14.21
C ASP A 60 -24.55 -22.40 -14.37
N GLU A 61 -24.21 -23.56 -14.94
CA GLU A 61 -25.12 -24.71 -14.85
C GLU A 61 -25.24 -25.09 -13.36
N GLU A 62 -26.27 -24.59 -12.70
CA GLU A 62 -26.60 -24.86 -11.29
C GLU A 62 -26.84 -26.36 -11.01
N SER A 63 -26.92 -27.22 -12.03
CA SER A 63 -27.64 -28.49 -11.92
C SER A 63 -26.82 -29.79 -11.94
N THR A 64 -25.49 -29.80 -11.98
CA THR A 64 -24.76 -31.09 -12.17
C THR A 64 -23.61 -31.44 -11.21
N ASP A 65 -23.12 -30.55 -10.35
CA ASP A 65 -22.05 -30.92 -9.40
C ASP A 65 -22.58 -31.26 -8.00
N HIS A 66 -23.06 -32.51 -7.85
CA HIS A 66 -23.49 -33.06 -6.57
C HIS A 66 -22.40 -32.95 -5.47
N GLY A 67 -21.12 -33.07 -5.84
CA GLY A 67 -20.01 -32.98 -4.89
C GLY A 67 -19.87 -31.57 -4.32
N PHE A 68 -20.03 -30.55 -5.18
CA PHE A 68 -20.05 -29.15 -4.75
C PHE A 68 -21.23 -28.83 -3.84
N LEU A 69 -22.45 -29.25 -4.21
CA LEU A 69 -23.66 -28.96 -3.44
C LEU A 69 -23.64 -29.57 -2.04
N GLU A 70 -23.14 -30.80 -1.90
CA GLU A 70 -22.96 -31.42 -0.58
C GLU A 70 -21.90 -30.71 0.25
N ALA A 71 -20.76 -30.34 -0.36
CA ALA A 71 -19.71 -29.60 0.34
C ALA A 71 -20.19 -28.20 0.77
N ASN A 72 -21.02 -27.54 -0.04
CA ASN A 72 -21.56 -26.21 0.21
C ASN A 72 -22.49 -26.13 1.43
N LYS A 73 -23.00 -27.25 1.94
CA LYS A 73 -23.73 -27.27 3.22
C LYS A 73 -22.83 -27.03 4.43
N ASN A 74 -21.51 -27.21 4.29
CA ASN A 74 -20.55 -27.07 5.38
C ASN A 74 -20.08 -25.61 5.53
N SER A 75 -20.13 -25.07 6.75
CA SER A 75 -19.71 -23.68 7.03
C SER A 75 -18.23 -23.43 6.75
N LEU A 76 -17.36 -24.42 6.98
CA LEU A 76 -15.92 -24.30 6.71
C LEU A 76 -15.65 -24.28 5.20
N PHE A 77 -16.40 -25.08 4.43
CA PHE A 77 -16.34 -25.03 2.98
C PHE A 77 -16.79 -23.66 2.46
N ARG A 78 -17.93 -23.14 2.94
CA ARG A 78 -18.43 -21.82 2.54
C ARG A 78 -17.45 -20.70 2.88
N ASN A 79 -16.81 -20.75 4.04
CA ASN A 79 -15.76 -19.81 4.42
C ASN A 79 -14.55 -19.88 3.46
N LEU A 80 -14.09 -21.09 3.14
CA LEU A 80 -13.01 -21.29 2.16
C LEU A 80 -13.43 -20.81 0.77
N PHE A 81 -14.67 -21.08 0.37
CA PHE A 81 -15.21 -20.65 -0.92
C PHE A 81 -15.22 -19.13 -1.04
N LEU A 82 -15.72 -18.43 -0.01
CA LEU A 82 -15.70 -16.97 0.05
C LEU A 82 -14.27 -16.41 -0.03
N GLN A 83 -13.32 -16.97 0.72
CA GLN A 83 -11.91 -16.56 0.64
C GLN A 83 -11.33 -16.75 -0.77
N LYS A 84 -11.61 -17.89 -1.41
CA LYS A 84 -11.15 -18.17 -2.78
C LYS A 84 -11.78 -17.26 -3.82
N LEU A 85 -13.04 -16.86 -3.65
CA LEU A 85 -13.67 -15.87 -4.52
C LEU A 85 -12.98 -14.52 -4.36
N VAL A 86 -12.71 -14.07 -3.13
CA VAL A 86 -12.00 -12.80 -2.88
C VAL A 86 -10.58 -12.81 -3.46
N ASP A 87 -9.87 -13.92 -3.31
CA ASP A 87 -8.53 -14.06 -3.90
C ASP A 87 -8.56 -14.10 -5.43
N SER A 88 -9.64 -14.64 -6.01
CA SER A 88 -9.86 -14.66 -7.46
C SER A 88 -10.26 -13.28 -7.98
N GLU A 89 -11.15 -12.58 -7.30
CA GLU A 89 -11.63 -11.23 -7.67
C GLU A 89 -10.46 -10.25 -7.88
N LYS A 90 -9.43 -10.33 -7.04
CA LYS A 90 -8.21 -9.51 -7.15
C LYS A 90 -7.35 -9.82 -8.38
N LYS A 91 -7.46 -11.02 -8.93
CA LYS A 91 -6.63 -11.54 -10.03
C LYS A 91 -7.29 -11.39 -11.40
N PHE A 92 -8.61 -11.24 -11.44
CA PHE A 92 -9.39 -11.18 -12.66
C PHE A 92 -10.04 -9.80 -12.86
N SER A 93 -10.37 -9.46 -14.11
CA SER A 93 -11.02 -8.21 -14.49
C SER A 93 -12.07 -8.45 -15.59
N GLY A 94 -12.93 -7.46 -15.88
CA GLY A 94 -14.00 -7.59 -16.87
C GLY A 94 -15.00 -8.70 -16.55
N ALA A 95 -15.49 -9.40 -17.58
CA ALA A 95 -16.53 -10.44 -17.45
C ALA A 95 -16.17 -11.54 -16.44
N ALA A 96 -14.91 -11.97 -16.39
CA ALA A 96 -14.45 -12.97 -15.41
C ALA A 96 -14.64 -12.51 -13.96
N LYS A 97 -14.43 -11.22 -13.69
CA LYS A 97 -14.64 -10.61 -12.37
C LYS A 97 -16.13 -10.53 -12.02
N ASP A 98 -16.97 -10.22 -13.00
CA ASP A 98 -18.42 -10.15 -12.79
C ASP A 98 -19.01 -11.54 -12.55
N ASN A 99 -18.53 -12.57 -13.25
CA ASN A 99 -18.90 -13.96 -13.01
C ASN A 99 -18.53 -14.44 -11.58
N ILE A 100 -17.37 -14.00 -11.05
CA ILE A 100 -16.99 -14.28 -9.65
C ILE A 100 -17.97 -13.62 -8.67
N LYS A 101 -18.42 -12.39 -8.95
CA LYS A 101 -19.42 -11.70 -8.12
C LYS A 101 -20.78 -12.39 -8.19
N HIS A 102 -21.19 -12.87 -9.36
CA HIS A 102 -22.42 -13.65 -9.49
C HIS A 102 -22.37 -14.94 -8.67
N LEU A 103 -21.23 -15.64 -8.60
CA LEU A 103 -21.09 -16.78 -7.68
C LEU A 103 -21.28 -16.38 -6.21
N PHE A 104 -20.76 -15.23 -5.81
CA PHE A 104 -20.95 -14.72 -4.46
C PHE A 104 -22.44 -14.47 -4.14
N GLU A 105 -23.18 -13.91 -5.09
CA GLU A 105 -24.62 -13.64 -5.00
C GLU A 105 -25.45 -14.93 -5.02
N ASN A 106 -25.27 -15.80 -6.02
CA ASN A 106 -26.03 -17.04 -6.23
C ASN A 106 -25.95 -17.96 -5.01
N TYR A 107 -24.75 -18.08 -4.42
CA TYR A 107 -24.54 -18.92 -3.24
C TYR A 107 -24.85 -18.21 -1.92
N ASN A 108 -25.36 -16.98 -1.95
CA ASN A 108 -25.72 -16.18 -0.77
C ASN A 108 -24.58 -16.02 0.24
N LEU A 109 -23.33 -15.93 -0.25
CA LEU A 109 -22.14 -15.85 0.60
C LEU A 109 -22.02 -14.53 1.35
N GLN A 110 -22.78 -13.51 0.94
CA GLN A 110 -22.96 -12.27 1.69
C GLN A 110 -23.38 -12.54 3.14
N ASN A 111 -24.28 -13.50 3.36
CA ASN A 111 -24.75 -13.83 4.70
C ASN A 111 -23.62 -14.42 5.56
N ASP A 112 -22.70 -15.18 4.97
CA ASP A 112 -21.55 -15.73 5.69
C ASP A 112 -20.53 -14.66 6.04
N ALA A 113 -20.31 -13.70 5.14
CA ALA A 113 -19.48 -12.53 5.41
C ALA A 113 -20.09 -11.65 6.53
N LEU A 114 -21.41 -11.39 6.48
CA LEU A 114 -22.13 -10.64 7.52
C LEU A 114 -22.08 -11.32 8.89
N LYS A 115 -22.16 -12.65 8.95
CA LYS A 115 -21.98 -13.40 10.22
C LYS A 115 -20.63 -13.12 10.87
N LYS A 116 -19.57 -12.84 10.09
CA LYS A 116 -18.25 -12.49 10.64
C LYS A 116 -18.24 -11.12 11.33
N LEU A 117 -19.07 -10.18 10.88
CA LEU A 117 -19.21 -8.87 11.53
C LEU A 117 -19.79 -8.98 12.95
N SER A 118 -20.58 -10.02 13.23
CA SER A 118 -21.15 -10.28 14.56
C SER A 118 -20.19 -10.96 15.55
N GLN A 119 -18.97 -11.30 15.12
CA GLN A 119 -18.00 -12.02 15.96
C GLN A 119 -17.21 -11.06 16.85
N ASN A 120 -16.74 -11.55 18.01
CA ASN A 120 -15.91 -10.73 18.92
C ASN A 120 -14.44 -10.60 18.47
N LYS A 121 -13.96 -11.51 17.61
CA LYS A 121 -12.55 -11.55 17.22
C LYS A 121 -12.30 -10.54 16.10
N SER A 122 -11.46 -9.54 16.36
CA SER A 122 -11.15 -8.45 15.43
C SER A 122 -10.75 -8.91 14.03
N HIS A 123 -9.94 -9.97 13.90
CA HIS A 123 -9.52 -10.48 12.59
C HIS A 123 -10.69 -11.09 11.79
N LEU A 124 -11.71 -11.64 12.46
CA LEU A 124 -12.91 -12.14 11.79
C LEU A 124 -13.77 -10.97 11.30
N ILE A 125 -13.97 -9.96 12.13
CA ILE A 125 -14.70 -8.75 11.74
C ILE A 125 -14.02 -8.08 10.54
N ALA A 126 -12.71 -7.84 10.63
CA ALA A 126 -11.92 -7.24 9.55
C ALA A 126 -11.99 -8.09 8.27
N GLY A 127 -11.87 -9.42 8.38
CA GLY A 127 -12.05 -10.32 7.24
C GLY A 127 -13.44 -10.23 6.61
N GLY A 128 -14.49 -10.15 7.42
CA GLY A 128 -15.87 -9.95 6.94
C GLY A 128 -16.05 -8.63 6.19
N ILE A 129 -15.52 -7.53 6.72
CA ILE A 129 -15.55 -6.22 6.04
C ILE A 129 -14.79 -6.30 4.71
N GLN A 130 -13.60 -6.91 4.72
CA GLN A 130 -12.78 -7.08 3.53
C GLN A 130 -13.49 -7.90 2.45
N GLU A 131 -14.12 -9.01 2.83
CA GLU A 131 -14.87 -9.89 1.92
C GLU A 131 -16.06 -9.16 1.30
N LEU A 132 -16.87 -8.47 2.11
CA LEU A 132 -18.00 -7.68 1.64
C LEU A 132 -17.56 -6.55 0.70
N THR A 133 -16.43 -5.91 1.00
CA THR A 133 -15.88 -4.82 0.20
C THR A 133 -15.36 -5.32 -1.14
N ALA A 134 -14.57 -6.39 -1.15
CA ALA A 134 -14.01 -6.99 -2.37
C ALA A 134 -15.11 -7.48 -3.33
N MET A 135 -16.20 -8.01 -2.76
CA MET A 135 -17.36 -8.47 -3.54
C MET A 135 -18.32 -7.34 -3.93
N ASN A 136 -17.97 -6.08 -3.66
CA ASN A 136 -18.80 -4.91 -3.97
C ASN A 136 -20.23 -5.00 -3.38
N SER A 137 -20.38 -5.57 -2.18
CA SER A 137 -21.68 -5.72 -1.51
C SER A 137 -22.14 -4.41 -0.86
N GLY A 138 -22.58 -3.44 -1.67
CA GLY A 138 -22.94 -2.10 -1.21
C GLY A 138 -24.06 -2.05 -0.15
N HIS A 139 -24.98 -3.02 -0.14
CA HIS A 139 -26.04 -3.13 0.86
C HIS A 139 -25.52 -3.33 2.29
N SER A 140 -24.28 -3.80 2.46
CA SER A 140 -23.65 -3.99 3.77
C SER A 140 -23.05 -2.72 4.38
N LEU A 141 -23.03 -1.61 3.63
CA LEU A 141 -22.40 -0.36 4.05
C LEU A 141 -22.92 0.19 5.40
N PRO A 142 -24.24 0.16 5.71
CA PRO A 142 -24.73 0.58 7.02
C PRO A 142 -24.16 -0.25 8.16
N GLU A 143 -24.03 -1.57 7.99
CA GLU A 143 -23.43 -2.46 9.00
C GLU A 143 -21.94 -2.20 9.14
N ILE A 144 -21.22 -2.01 8.03
CA ILE A 144 -19.78 -1.71 8.05
C ILE A 144 -19.50 -0.36 8.73
N SER A 145 -20.36 0.64 8.53
CA SER A 145 -20.17 1.99 9.09
C SER A 145 -20.12 2.03 10.62
N LYS A 146 -20.75 1.05 11.30
CA LYS A 146 -20.70 0.90 12.77
C LYS A 146 -19.28 0.64 13.30
N PHE A 147 -18.38 0.18 12.44
CA PHE A 147 -16.99 -0.14 12.78
C PHE A 147 -16.01 1.03 12.61
N LEU A 148 -16.48 2.23 12.19
CA LEU A 148 -15.68 3.45 12.06
C LEU A 148 -15.21 4.04 13.41
N THR A 149 -15.58 3.43 14.53
CA THR A 149 -15.09 3.80 15.87
C THR A 149 -14.58 2.59 16.64
N HIS A 150 -14.31 1.48 15.94
CA HIS A 150 -13.92 0.22 16.58
C HIS A 150 -12.50 0.32 17.17
N SER A 151 -12.30 -0.24 18.37
CA SER A 151 -11.03 -0.13 19.11
C SER A 151 -9.86 -0.84 18.44
N SER A 152 -10.12 -1.89 17.67
CA SER A 152 -9.10 -2.58 16.88
C SER A 152 -8.69 -1.78 15.65
N PRO A 153 -7.41 -1.41 15.49
CA PRO A 153 -6.92 -0.66 14.33
C PRO A 153 -7.19 -1.37 13.00
N GLN A 154 -7.06 -2.71 12.98
CA GLN A 154 -7.32 -3.50 11.77
C GLN A 154 -8.78 -3.38 11.31
N VAL A 155 -9.74 -3.49 12.24
CA VAL A 155 -11.17 -3.38 11.94
C VAL A 155 -11.51 -1.97 11.48
N TYR A 156 -10.97 -0.96 12.18
CA TYR A 156 -11.17 0.44 11.82
C TYR A 156 -10.64 0.76 10.41
N GLN A 157 -9.44 0.28 10.07
CA GLN A 157 -8.84 0.49 8.74
C GLN A 157 -9.62 -0.19 7.62
N GLU A 158 -10.13 -1.41 7.84
CA GLU A 158 -10.99 -2.08 6.84
C GLU A 158 -12.33 -1.35 6.69
N ALA A 159 -12.91 -0.84 7.77
CA ALA A 159 -14.13 -0.04 7.70
C ALA A 159 -13.93 1.27 6.92
N GLN A 160 -12.83 1.99 7.17
CA GLN A 160 -12.45 3.18 6.40
C GLN A 160 -12.23 2.86 4.92
N TYR A 161 -11.47 1.80 4.62
CA TYR A 161 -11.26 1.36 3.25
C TYR A 161 -12.58 1.04 2.56
N ALA A 162 -13.49 0.35 3.23
CA ALA A 162 -14.82 0.06 2.71
C ALA A 162 -15.59 1.36 2.38
N MET A 163 -15.60 2.34 3.30
CA MET A 163 -16.26 3.63 3.03
C MET A 163 -15.72 4.28 1.76
N VAL A 164 -14.40 4.27 1.57
CA VAL A 164 -13.74 4.86 0.40
C VAL A 164 -13.97 4.06 -0.88
N ASN A 165 -13.95 2.72 -0.80
CA ASN A 165 -14.25 1.84 -1.93
C ASN A 165 -15.67 2.03 -2.44
N PHE A 166 -16.65 2.22 -1.55
CA PHE A 166 -18.06 2.39 -1.92
C PHE A 166 -18.46 3.82 -2.24
N LYS A 167 -17.88 4.82 -1.57
CA LYS A 167 -18.26 6.25 -1.73
C LYS A 167 -17.25 7.08 -2.50
N GLY A 168 -16.12 6.49 -2.92
CA GLY A 168 -15.04 7.21 -3.56
C GLY A 168 -14.48 8.33 -2.66
N PHE A 169 -14.37 9.54 -3.22
CA PHE A 169 -13.80 10.70 -2.54
C PHE A 169 -14.54 11.07 -1.25
N GLU A 170 -15.87 10.97 -1.23
CA GLU A 170 -16.67 11.26 -0.02
C GLU A 170 -16.34 10.32 1.14
N GLY A 171 -15.80 9.13 0.87
CA GLY A 171 -15.34 8.22 1.91
C GLY A 171 -14.13 8.76 2.69
N LEU A 172 -13.43 9.78 2.20
CA LEU A 172 -12.20 10.33 2.80
C LEU A 172 -12.44 11.32 3.93
N HIS A 173 -13.70 11.61 4.32
CA HIS A 173 -13.99 12.57 5.39
C HIS A 173 -13.28 12.27 6.72
N PHE A 174 -12.94 10.99 6.98
CA PHE A 174 -12.20 10.61 8.18
C PHE A 174 -10.80 11.24 8.27
N LEU A 175 -10.22 11.69 7.15
CA LEU A 175 -8.90 12.35 7.12
C LEU A 175 -8.86 13.63 7.96
N ALA A 176 -10.01 14.30 8.11
CA ALA A 176 -10.12 15.49 8.94
C ALA A 176 -9.99 15.19 10.45
N THR A 177 -10.23 13.94 10.87
CA THR A 177 -10.30 13.57 12.30
C THR A 177 -9.27 12.52 12.70
N ILE A 178 -8.55 11.92 11.76
CA ILE A 178 -7.66 10.79 12.04
C ILE A 178 -6.36 11.24 12.74
N GLN A 179 -6.14 10.70 13.94
CA GLN A 179 -4.94 10.99 14.73
C GLN A 179 -3.79 10.00 14.44
N SER A 180 -4.11 8.77 14.05
CA SER A 180 -3.10 7.74 13.77
C SER A 180 -2.45 7.93 12.41
N VAL A 181 -1.20 7.51 12.30
CA VAL A 181 -0.47 7.46 11.01
C VAL A 181 -1.15 6.47 10.06
N ILE A 182 -1.42 6.91 8.82
CA ILE A 182 -1.91 6.08 7.73
C ILE A 182 -0.69 5.41 7.08
N SER A 183 -0.62 4.08 7.15
CA SER A 183 0.47 3.31 6.55
C SER A 183 0.51 3.47 5.03
N GLU A 184 1.68 3.33 4.41
CA GLU A 184 1.82 3.44 2.95
C GLU A 184 0.92 2.47 2.19
N TRP A 185 0.79 1.24 2.67
CA TRP A 185 -0.12 0.27 2.08
C TRP A 185 -1.58 0.73 2.13
N GLN A 186 -2.01 1.29 3.26
CA GLN A 186 -3.37 1.83 3.38
C GLN A 186 -3.55 3.04 2.46
N GLN A 187 -2.56 3.93 2.37
CA GLN A 187 -2.58 5.05 1.42
C GLN A 187 -2.74 4.56 -0.03
N LEU A 188 -1.99 3.53 -0.44
CA LEU A 188 -2.10 2.96 -1.80
C LEU A 188 -3.49 2.38 -2.06
N ARG A 189 -4.06 1.62 -1.11
CA ARG A 189 -5.42 1.07 -1.21
C ARG A 189 -6.48 2.16 -1.34
N LEU A 190 -6.42 3.17 -0.48
CA LEU A 190 -7.33 4.31 -0.49
C LEU A 190 -7.22 5.07 -1.83
N LEU A 191 -5.99 5.39 -2.25
CA LEU A 191 -5.73 6.09 -3.50
C LEU A 191 -6.24 5.31 -4.72
N GLY A 192 -6.07 3.98 -4.72
CA GLY A 192 -6.56 3.10 -5.79
C GLY A 192 -8.09 3.06 -5.91
N SER A 193 -8.80 3.34 -4.82
CA SER A 193 -10.26 3.32 -4.76
C SER A 193 -10.91 4.63 -5.24
N ILE A 194 -10.15 5.74 -5.27
CA ILE A 194 -10.66 7.03 -5.77
C ILE A 194 -10.58 7.05 -7.30
N THR A 195 -11.68 7.31 -7.98
CA THR A 195 -11.74 7.39 -9.46
C THR A 195 -11.89 8.81 -9.98
N HIS A 196 -12.48 9.73 -9.20
CA HIS A 196 -12.64 11.13 -9.53
C HIS A 196 -12.60 12.02 -8.27
N ILE A 197 -12.34 13.31 -8.46
CA ILE A 197 -12.40 14.34 -7.42
C ILE A 197 -13.57 15.29 -7.76
N PRO A 198 -14.53 15.51 -6.86
CA PRO A 198 -15.59 16.50 -7.06
C PRO A 198 -15.06 17.93 -7.21
N GLU A 199 -15.70 18.76 -8.05
CA GLU A 199 -15.25 20.15 -8.34
C GLU A 199 -15.15 21.05 -7.09
N ASN A 200 -15.99 20.83 -6.08
CA ASN A 200 -16.06 21.61 -4.85
C ASN A 200 -15.19 21.05 -3.70
N SER A 201 -14.14 20.29 -4.02
CA SER A 201 -13.30 19.61 -3.01
C SER A 201 -12.11 20.43 -2.50
N GLU A 202 -11.89 21.63 -3.03
CA GLU A 202 -10.69 22.43 -2.74
C GLU A 202 -10.56 22.78 -1.25
N GLU A 203 -11.66 23.17 -0.59
CA GLU A 203 -11.68 23.47 0.85
C GLU A 203 -11.28 22.25 1.70
N LEU A 204 -11.76 21.05 1.33
CA LEU A 204 -11.42 19.81 2.03
C LEU A 204 -9.95 19.46 1.84
N ILE A 205 -9.46 19.55 0.60
CA ILE A 205 -8.06 19.28 0.28
C ILE A 205 -7.14 20.25 1.04
N LYS A 206 -7.49 21.54 1.08
CA LYS A 206 -6.78 22.54 1.86
C LYS A 206 -6.72 22.14 3.34
N GLY A 207 -7.85 21.80 3.94
CA GLY A 207 -7.90 21.34 5.33
C GLY A 207 -7.03 20.11 5.60
N TRP A 208 -6.89 19.20 4.62
CA TRP A 208 -6.01 18.04 4.74
C TRP A 208 -4.52 18.37 4.58
N LEU A 209 -4.16 19.36 3.74
CA LEU A 209 -2.79 19.86 3.64
C LEU A 209 -2.33 20.62 4.90
N GLU A 210 -3.27 21.18 5.67
CA GLU A 210 -3.02 21.87 6.94
C GLU A 210 -3.08 20.91 8.16
N SER A 211 -3.24 19.61 7.94
CA SER A 211 -3.38 18.61 9.01
C SER A 211 -2.11 18.51 9.87
N ALA A 212 -2.27 18.34 11.18
CA ALA A 212 -1.16 18.02 12.08
C ALA A 212 -0.60 16.60 11.87
N ASN A 213 -1.24 15.77 11.06
CA ASN A 213 -0.83 14.42 10.75
C ASN A 213 -0.11 14.37 9.40
N ASP A 214 1.22 14.27 9.41
CA ASP A 214 2.06 14.20 8.21
C ASP A 214 1.57 13.17 7.19
N SER A 215 1.06 12.01 7.65
CA SER A 215 0.57 10.97 6.73
C SER A 215 -0.69 11.38 5.96
N VAL A 216 -1.51 12.27 6.54
CA VAL A 216 -2.66 12.89 5.85
C VAL A 216 -2.18 13.89 4.80
N ILE A 217 -1.19 14.73 5.14
CA ILE A 217 -0.59 15.66 4.15
C ILE A 217 0.02 14.87 2.99
N ILE A 218 0.83 13.83 3.28
CA ILE A 218 1.47 12.98 2.27
C ILE A 218 0.43 12.27 1.38
N PHE A 219 -0.63 11.73 1.97
CA PHE A 219 -1.72 11.13 1.22
C PHE A 219 -2.43 12.15 0.32
N THR A 220 -2.64 13.37 0.82
CA THR A 220 -3.27 14.46 0.06
C THR A 220 -2.39 14.91 -1.10
N LEU A 221 -1.07 15.01 -0.91
CA LEU A 221 -0.11 15.25 -1.98
C LEU A 221 -0.18 14.16 -3.07
N LYS A 222 -0.31 12.87 -2.67
CA LYS A 222 -0.51 11.76 -3.62
C LYS A 222 -1.82 11.88 -4.40
N LEU A 223 -2.92 12.30 -3.75
CA LEU A 223 -4.19 12.57 -4.43
C LEU A 223 -4.03 13.69 -5.47
N ILE A 224 -3.39 14.79 -5.10
CA ILE A 224 -3.17 15.93 -6.01
C ILE A 224 -2.38 15.50 -7.23
N ARG A 225 -1.30 14.71 -7.06
CA ARG A 225 -0.54 14.14 -8.18
C ARG A 225 -1.39 13.24 -9.07
N LYS A 226 -2.18 12.34 -8.48
CA LYS A 226 -3.02 11.40 -9.26
C LYS A 226 -4.02 12.13 -10.16
N PHE A 227 -4.62 13.21 -9.66
CA PHE A 227 -5.71 13.92 -10.33
C PHE A 227 -5.29 15.26 -10.96
N GLN A 228 -4.00 15.59 -10.92
CA GLN A 228 -3.43 16.81 -11.49
C GLN A 228 -4.17 18.09 -11.06
N LEU A 229 -4.37 18.27 -9.75
CA LEU A 229 -5.14 19.39 -9.21
C LEU A 229 -4.31 20.68 -9.20
N LEU A 230 -4.31 21.40 -10.32
CA LEU A 230 -3.51 22.63 -10.49
C LEU A 230 -3.99 23.81 -9.61
N SER A 231 -5.26 23.86 -9.22
CA SER A 231 -5.82 24.99 -8.46
C SER A 231 -5.19 25.16 -7.07
N VAL A 232 -4.70 24.07 -6.48
CA VAL A 232 -4.07 24.05 -5.14
C VAL A 232 -2.57 24.30 -5.17
N TYR A 233 -1.99 24.69 -6.31
CA TYR A 233 -0.54 24.87 -6.48
C TYR A 233 0.06 25.80 -5.41
N SER A 234 -0.59 26.94 -5.12
CA SER A 234 -0.11 27.91 -4.13
C SER A 234 -0.14 27.38 -2.69
N MET A 235 -0.96 26.39 -2.40
CA MET A 235 -1.00 25.73 -1.08
C MET A 235 0.15 24.71 -0.97
N ILE A 236 0.45 24.01 -2.07
CA ILE A 236 1.55 23.04 -2.12
C ILE A 236 2.89 23.74 -1.90
N THR A 237 3.12 24.91 -2.52
CA THR A 237 4.39 25.64 -2.37
C THR A 237 4.74 25.98 -0.93
N GLN A 238 3.73 26.24 -0.08
CA GLN A 238 3.92 26.55 1.35
C GLN A 238 4.51 25.37 2.14
N LEU A 239 4.25 24.13 1.70
CA LEU A 239 4.71 22.92 2.36
C LEU A 239 6.22 22.66 2.22
N LEU A 240 6.94 23.41 1.38
CA LEU A 240 8.41 23.36 1.34
C LEU A 240 9.07 23.86 2.65
N THR A 241 8.31 24.52 3.52
CA THR A 241 8.78 24.98 4.83
C THR A 241 8.30 24.10 5.99
N HIS A 242 7.55 23.03 5.70
CA HIS A 242 6.98 22.14 6.72
C HIS A 242 8.04 21.53 7.65
N SER A 243 7.74 21.22 8.90
CA SER A 243 8.74 20.68 9.84
C SER A 243 9.31 19.31 9.42
N SER A 244 8.47 18.50 8.79
CA SER A 244 8.80 17.14 8.33
C SER A 244 9.51 17.14 6.97
N THR A 245 10.73 16.60 6.93
CA THR A 245 11.51 16.44 5.69
C THR A 245 10.78 15.58 4.65
N GLU A 246 10.08 14.53 5.07
CA GLU A 246 9.33 13.67 4.15
C GLU A 246 8.20 14.44 3.46
N VAL A 247 7.46 15.28 4.19
CA VAL A 247 6.43 16.16 3.60
C VAL A 247 7.04 17.08 2.56
N ARG A 248 8.23 17.66 2.82
CA ARG A 248 8.92 18.52 1.85
C ARG A 248 9.36 17.76 0.61
N VAL A 249 9.91 16.55 0.75
CA VAL A 249 10.27 15.67 -0.39
C VAL A 249 9.03 15.39 -1.24
N GLN A 250 7.93 14.96 -0.61
CA GLN A 250 6.65 14.73 -1.30
C GLN A 250 6.10 16.00 -1.95
N THR A 251 6.35 17.17 -1.36
CA THR A 251 5.95 18.47 -1.91
C THR A 251 6.68 18.76 -3.21
N VAL A 252 8.00 18.58 -3.25
CA VAL A 252 8.80 18.75 -4.49
C VAL A 252 8.29 17.82 -5.59
N GLN A 253 8.06 16.55 -5.28
CA GLN A 253 7.49 15.58 -6.23
C GLN A 253 6.12 16.01 -6.75
N THR A 254 5.28 16.58 -5.89
CA THR A 254 3.97 17.10 -6.29
C THR A 254 4.09 18.33 -7.17
N LEU A 255 4.91 19.31 -6.80
CA LEU A 255 5.13 20.53 -7.60
C LEU A 255 5.64 20.22 -9.01
N LEU A 256 6.47 19.18 -9.16
CA LEU A 256 6.91 18.70 -10.46
C LEU A 256 5.77 18.05 -11.26
N SER A 257 4.90 17.26 -10.61
CA SER A 257 3.75 16.65 -11.28
C SER A 257 2.76 17.70 -11.77
N VAL A 258 2.50 18.73 -10.97
CA VAL A 258 1.58 19.83 -11.28
C VAL A 258 2.34 21.09 -11.75
N GLU A 259 3.42 20.90 -12.49
CA GLU A 259 4.35 21.98 -12.81
C GLU A 259 3.72 23.13 -13.62
N ASN A 260 4.21 24.34 -13.38
CA ASN A 260 3.94 25.51 -14.19
C ASN A 260 5.27 26.24 -14.49
N ALA A 261 5.20 27.31 -15.29
CA ALA A 261 6.39 28.05 -15.73
C ALA A 261 7.27 28.62 -14.60
N SER A 262 6.75 28.71 -13.37
CA SER A 262 7.47 29.26 -12.21
C SER A 262 7.98 28.18 -11.25
N THR A 263 7.61 26.90 -11.43
CA THR A 263 7.98 25.82 -10.49
C THR A 263 9.47 25.73 -10.26
N ILE A 264 10.26 25.66 -11.34
CA ILE A 264 11.70 25.43 -11.22
C ILE A 264 12.40 26.62 -10.59
N THR A 265 12.01 27.84 -10.95
CA THR A 265 12.50 29.06 -10.30
C THR A 265 12.23 29.05 -8.81
N TYR A 266 11.00 28.72 -8.40
CA TYR A 266 10.63 28.64 -6.99
C TYR A 266 11.42 27.57 -6.21
N LEU A 267 11.62 26.38 -6.81
CA LEU A 267 12.43 25.33 -6.19
C LEU A 267 13.90 25.74 -6.03
N ILE A 268 14.46 26.48 -6.99
CA ILE A 268 15.82 27.03 -6.92
C ILE A 268 15.93 28.07 -5.80
N GLU A 269 14.95 28.96 -5.68
CA GLU A 269 14.92 29.98 -4.62
C GLU A 269 14.83 29.35 -3.22
N ALA A 270 14.02 28.29 -3.07
CA ALA A 270 13.86 27.59 -1.80
C ALA A 270 15.09 26.72 -1.42
N TYR A 271 15.89 26.29 -2.41
CA TYR A 271 16.96 25.29 -2.26
C TYR A 271 17.95 25.53 -1.11
N PRO A 272 18.46 26.76 -0.86
CA PRO A 272 19.46 27.00 0.18
C PRO A 272 18.98 26.63 1.59
N ASP A 273 17.69 26.79 1.88
CA ASP A 273 17.10 26.56 3.20
C ASP A 273 16.60 25.13 3.41
N GLN A 274 16.79 24.26 2.41
CA GLN A 274 16.32 22.88 2.46
C GLN A 274 17.33 21.90 3.07
N PRO A 275 16.86 20.86 3.78
CA PRO A 275 17.71 19.75 4.20
C PRO A 275 18.19 18.97 2.97
N ILE A 276 19.26 18.19 3.14
CA ILE A 276 19.95 17.55 2.03
C ILE A 276 19.06 16.59 1.22
N GLU A 277 18.17 15.86 1.88
CA GLU A 277 17.24 14.94 1.23
C GLU A 277 16.31 15.69 0.26
N VAL A 278 15.83 16.87 0.66
CA VAL A 278 14.96 17.72 -0.17
C VAL A 278 15.75 18.38 -1.29
N ARG A 279 17.00 18.82 -1.02
CA ARG A 279 17.90 19.34 -2.07
C ARG A 279 18.14 18.31 -3.18
N PHE A 280 18.36 17.04 -2.82
CA PHE A 280 18.47 15.97 -3.82
C PHE A 280 17.19 15.80 -4.63
N GLU A 281 16.04 15.87 -3.97
CA GLU A 281 14.76 15.78 -4.68
C GLU A 281 14.54 16.97 -5.63
N ILE A 282 14.96 18.19 -5.25
CA ILE A 282 14.91 19.36 -6.14
C ILE A 282 15.80 19.16 -7.37
N LEU A 283 17.02 18.64 -7.19
CA LEU A 283 17.91 18.37 -8.31
C LEU A 283 17.35 17.30 -9.26
N LYS A 284 16.72 16.25 -8.71
CA LYS A 284 15.97 15.27 -9.52
C LYS A 284 14.83 15.94 -10.28
N ALA A 285 14.07 16.81 -9.63
CA ALA A 285 12.97 17.52 -10.25
C ALA A 285 13.44 18.41 -11.42
N ILE A 286 14.54 19.14 -11.25
CA ILE A 286 15.18 19.92 -12.32
C ILE A 286 15.57 19.02 -13.49
N LYS A 287 16.25 17.89 -13.22
CA LYS A 287 16.64 16.90 -14.25
C LYS A 287 15.43 16.41 -15.04
N SER A 288 14.35 16.06 -14.36
CA SER A 288 13.14 15.51 -14.96
C SER A 288 12.33 16.55 -15.75
N SER A 289 12.27 17.80 -15.28
CA SER A 289 11.58 18.90 -15.97
C SER A 289 12.30 19.30 -17.26
N GLY A 290 13.64 19.19 -17.28
CA GLY A 290 14.44 19.60 -18.45
C GLY A 290 14.53 21.12 -18.63
N ASP A 291 14.07 21.90 -17.64
CA ASP A 291 14.07 23.36 -17.70
C ASP A 291 15.50 23.94 -17.61
N LYS A 292 15.93 24.51 -18.72
CA LYS A 292 17.25 25.13 -18.88
C LYS A 292 17.40 26.44 -18.08
N SER A 293 16.34 26.98 -17.50
CA SER A 293 16.43 28.10 -16.55
C SER A 293 17.35 27.78 -15.35
N ALA A 294 17.46 26.50 -14.99
CA ALA A 294 18.29 26.01 -13.89
C ALA A 294 19.80 25.95 -14.19
N LEU A 295 20.24 26.22 -15.44
CA LEU A 295 21.65 26.01 -15.84
C LEU A 295 22.65 26.77 -14.96
N ASN A 296 22.39 28.05 -14.68
CA ASN A 296 23.30 28.86 -13.86
C ASN A 296 23.36 28.36 -12.42
N PHE A 297 22.20 27.94 -11.88
CA PHE A 297 22.12 27.32 -10.57
C PHE A 297 22.94 26.01 -10.51
N LEU A 298 22.78 25.12 -11.50
CA LEU A 298 23.52 23.86 -11.56
C LEU A 298 25.03 24.06 -11.69
N LYS A 299 25.47 25.03 -12.51
CA LYS A 299 26.89 25.41 -12.62
C LYS A 299 27.44 25.88 -11.28
N ASN A 300 26.68 26.71 -10.56
CA ASN A 300 27.08 27.15 -9.22
C ASN A 300 27.15 25.99 -8.21
N GLN A 301 26.19 25.05 -8.24
CA GLN A 301 26.22 23.89 -7.34
C GLN A 301 27.40 22.96 -7.62
N LEU A 302 27.77 22.76 -8.89
CA LEU A 302 28.95 21.97 -9.25
C LEU A 302 30.25 22.57 -8.69
N LEU A 303 30.40 23.89 -8.83
CA LEU A 303 31.65 24.58 -8.49
C LEU A 303 31.77 24.86 -6.98
N ASN A 304 30.66 25.28 -6.35
CA ASN A 304 30.70 25.91 -5.03
C ASN A 304 30.01 25.10 -3.91
N SER A 305 29.34 23.98 -4.22
CA SER A 305 28.72 23.17 -3.17
C SER A 305 29.78 22.55 -2.25
N LYS A 306 29.47 22.47 -0.95
CA LYS A 306 30.33 21.79 0.04
C LYS A 306 30.18 20.27 -0.02
N GLU A 307 29.08 19.79 -0.58
CA GLU A 307 28.72 18.38 -0.54
C GLU A 307 29.05 17.72 -1.88
N SER A 308 29.98 16.77 -1.87
CA SER A 308 30.44 16.06 -3.07
C SER A 308 29.30 15.41 -3.84
N ALA A 309 28.33 14.84 -3.13
CA ALA A 309 27.18 14.19 -3.75
C ALA A 309 26.27 15.20 -4.50
N VAL A 310 26.16 16.45 -4.03
CA VAL A 310 25.46 17.53 -4.76
C VAL A 310 26.24 17.89 -6.03
N LYS A 311 27.58 17.96 -5.97
CA LYS A 311 28.41 18.22 -7.15
C LYS A 311 28.26 17.13 -8.21
N VAL A 312 28.30 15.86 -7.81
CA VAL A 312 28.08 14.70 -8.71
C VAL A 312 26.75 14.83 -9.42
N TYR A 313 25.69 15.08 -8.66
CA TYR A 313 24.35 15.21 -9.24
C TYR A 313 24.26 16.42 -10.18
N ALA A 314 24.82 17.58 -9.79
CA ALA A 314 24.85 18.76 -10.65
C ALA A 314 25.59 18.51 -11.98
N ALA A 315 26.74 17.81 -11.94
CA ALA A 315 27.48 17.40 -13.15
C ALA A 315 26.64 16.48 -14.05
N GLU A 316 25.95 15.48 -13.48
CA GLU A 316 25.06 14.61 -14.25
C GLU A 316 23.93 15.36 -14.94
N VAL A 317 23.29 16.30 -14.24
CA VAL A 317 22.19 17.11 -14.80
C VAL A 317 22.72 18.02 -15.90
N LEU A 318 23.85 18.70 -15.68
CA LEU A 318 24.52 19.52 -16.69
C LEU A 318 24.86 18.72 -17.95
N PHE A 319 25.38 17.50 -17.79
CA PHE A 319 25.63 16.58 -18.91
C PHE A 319 24.33 16.27 -19.66
N SER A 320 23.25 15.91 -18.95
CA SER A 320 21.96 15.63 -19.57
C SER A 320 21.34 16.84 -20.30
N PHE A 321 21.71 18.06 -19.89
CA PHE A 321 21.29 19.30 -20.53
C PHE A 321 22.22 19.73 -21.68
N GLY A 322 23.21 18.90 -22.04
CA GLY A 322 24.14 19.15 -23.14
C GLY A 322 25.28 20.12 -22.80
N GLN A 323 25.58 20.37 -21.52
CA GLN A 323 26.66 21.26 -21.09
C GLN A 323 28.05 20.56 -21.04
N GLN A 324 28.32 19.66 -21.99
CA GLN A 324 29.56 18.87 -22.02
C GLN A 324 30.80 19.75 -22.19
N GLU A 325 30.74 20.75 -23.07
CA GLU A 325 31.84 21.70 -23.28
C GLU A 325 32.21 22.44 -21.99
N PHE A 326 31.20 22.88 -21.23
CA PHE A 326 31.41 23.53 -19.95
C PHE A 326 32.06 22.58 -18.94
N LEU A 327 31.58 21.33 -18.84
CA LEU A 327 32.17 20.33 -17.94
C LEU A 327 33.64 20.06 -18.29
N MET A 328 33.97 19.92 -19.58
CA MET A 328 35.35 19.71 -20.04
C MET A 328 36.24 20.91 -19.75
N LEU A 329 35.72 22.14 -19.93
CA LEU A 329 36.46 23.36 -19.60
C LEU A 329 36.80 23.41 -18.11
N VAL A 330 35.84 23.10 -17.24
CA VAL A 330 36.06 23.06 -15.79
C VAL A 330 37.07 21.96 -15.42
N ALA A 331 37.01 20.78 -16.06
CA ALA A 331 37.95 19.69 -15.78
C ALA A 331 39.39 19.96 -16.26
N GLN A 332 39.59 20.87 -17.21
CA GLN A 332 40.90 21.26 -17.75
C GLN A 332 41.48 22.50 -17.06
N ASP A 333 40.70 23.19 -16.22
CA ASP A 333 41.16 24.35 -15.46
C ASP A 333 42.17 23.93 -14.40
N GLU A 334 43.34 24.56 -14.40
CA GLU A 334 44.42 24.30 -13.43
C GLU A 334 44.00 24.62 -11.98
N ALA A 335 42.97 25.45 -11.80
CA ALA A 335 42.43 25.80 -10.48
C ALA A 335 41.43 24.75 -9.93
N SER A 336 41.03 23.76 -10.73
CA SER A 336 40.06 22.73 -10.32
C SER A 336 40.69 21.70 -9.37
N SER A 337 39.95 21.33 -8.32
CA SER A 337 40.39 20.28 -7.41
C SER A 337 40.36 18.89 -8.08
N GLU A 338 41.23 17.97 -7.64
CA GLU A 338 41.25 16.58 -8.10
C GLU A 338 39.86 15.91 -7.96
N GLU A 339 39.18 16.16 -6.84
CA GLU A 339 37.81 15.69 -6.58
C GLU A 339 36.82 16.16 -7.66
N LEU A 340 36.85 17.45 -8.04
CA LEU A 340 35.96 18.00 -9.05
C LEU A 340 36.23 17.40 -10.43
N ILE A 341 37.49 17.16 -10.75
CA ILE A 341 37.91 16.50 -12.00
C ILE A 341 37.40 15.05 -12.04
N GLU A 342 37.52 14.30 -10.95
CA GLU A 342 37.00 12.93 -10.85
C GLU A 342 35.47 12.87 -11.01
N ILE A 343 34.76 13.80 -10.36
CA ILE A 343 33.30 13.91 -10.47
C ILE A 343 32.87 14.15 -11.92
N ILE A 344 33.54 15.07 -12.62
CA ILE A 344 33.23 15.38 -14.01
C ILE A 344 33.52 14.17 -14.90
N LYS A 345 34.66 13.50 -14.70
CA LYS A 345 35.01 12.28 -15.43
C LYS A 345 33.96 11.19 -15.22
N HIS A 346 33.52 10.97 -13.99
CA HIS A 346 32.47 9.99 -13.67
C HIS A 346 31.17 10.30 -14.42
N ALA A 347 30.69 11.55 -14.35
CA ALA A 347 29.45 11.96 -15.00
C ALA A 347 29.50 11.84 -16.54
N VAL A 348 30.69 12.00 -17.15
CA VAL A 348 30.92 11.85 -18.59
C VAL A 348 31.12 10.39 -19.00
N GLN A 349 31.81 9.58 -18.19
CA GLN A 349 32.17 8.18 -18.51
C GLN A 349 31.03 7.17 -18.30
N GLU A 350 30.14 7.36 -17.32
CA GLU A 350 29.03 6.43 -17.09
C GLU A 350 27.98 6.39 -18.23
N LYS A 351 28.09 7.27 -19.23
CA LYS A 351 27.04 7.46 -20.26
C LYS A 351 27.54 7.53 -21.71
N ILE A 352 28.80 7.15 -21.95
CA ILE A 352 29.36 6.82 -23.28
C ILE A 352 29.40 5.29 -23.37
#